data_AF-A0A1I1Q7U7-F1
#
_entry.id   AF-A0A1I1Q7U7-F1
#
_cell.length_a   1.000
_cell.length_b   1.000
_cell.length_c   1.000
_cell.angle_alpha   90.00
_cell.angle_beta   90.00
_cell.angle_gamma   90.00
#
_symmetry.space_group_name_H-M   'P 1'
#
loop_
_entity.id
_entity.type
_entity.pdbx_description
1 polymer ?
#
loop_
_entity_poly.entity_id
_entity_poly.type
_entity_poly.pdbx_seq_one_letter_code
_entity_poly.pdbx_strand_id
1 'polypeptide(L)'
;MDLSLFQTENQNSELTFKTRPNTKSIEDLQRVLSLNKPEPVVKAFANLVALEQVWRWWDDYIINCHDIALVQNDNIDNATKIANIEGNVDDLSEAKVKGEIKVKSELQVKSKAIPDEISPCPALKTPEQVLANTLGYKTWLKAQGVKINDLSLSVDETNQNGIAAVLKGIELAKKHSQNIFPINFNAQTPKGNQTISFKNQDEFELFALQFMKERQSFFN
;
A
#
# COMPACT_ATOMS: atom_id res chain seq x y z
N MET A 1 6.86 -9.92 23.03
CA MET A 1 5.44 -10.12 23.37
C MET A 1 4.78 -10.65 22.10
N ASP A 2 4.12 -11.80 22.13
CA ASP A 2 3.43 -12.34 20.95
C ASP A 2 2.12 -11.56 20.75
N LEU A 3 2.13 -10.60 19.82
CA LEU A 3 1.00 -9.68 19.56
C LEU A 3 -0.13 -10.34 18.74
N SER A 4 -0.10 -11.66 18.58
CA SER A 4 -1.07 -12.42 17.80
C SER A 4 -2.48 -12.46 18.41
N LEU A 5 -2.63 -12.08 19.68
CA LEU A 5 -3.89 -12.10 20.44
C LEU A 5 -4.16 -10.74 21.10
N PHE A 6 -5.37 -10.22 20.95
CA PHE A 6 -5.83 -9.00 21.65
C PHE A 6 -7.14 -9.27 22.40
N GLN A 7 -7.21 -8.69 23.60
CA GLN A 7 -8.34 -8.83 24.51
C GLN A 7 -9.42 -7.79 24.17
N THR A 8 -10.67 -8.22 24.05
CA THR A 8 -11.82 -7.36 23.75
C THR A 8 -13.06 -7.86 24.48
N GLU A 9 -13.97 -6.96 24.86
CA GLU A 9 -15.26 -7.32 25.45
C GLU A 9 -16.28 -7.65 24.36
N ASN A 10 -16.97 -8.78 24.49
CA ASN A 10 -18.09 -9.11 23.62
C ASN A 10 -19.36 -8.33 24.02
N GLN A 11 -20.47 -8.52 23.30
CA GLN A 11 -21.75 -7.84 23.59
C GLN A 11 -22.33 -8.15 24.99
N ASN A 12 -21.79 -9.16 25.67
CA ASN A 12 -22.17 -9.57 27.02
C ASN A 12 -21.13 -9.11 28.07
N SER A 13 -20.21 -8.22 27.72
CA SER A 13 -19.10 -7.74 28.57
C SER A 13 -18.14 -8.85 29.04
N GLU A 14 -18.06 -9.97 28.34
CA GLU A 14 -17.08 -11.01 28.61
C GLU A 14 -15.77 -10.73 27.87
N LEU A 15 -14.65 -10.90 28.57
CA LEU A 15 -13.32 -10.79 27.99
C LEU A 15 -13.07 -11.93 27.01
N THR A 16 -12.84 -11.59 25.74
CA THR A 16 -12.52 -12.53 24.67
C THR A 16 -11.17 -12.20 24.06
N PHE A 17 -10.38 -13.22 23.75
CA PHE A 17 -9.13 -13.07 23.02
C PHE A 17 -9.39 -13.32 21.54
N LYS A 18 -9.13 -12.31 20.71
CA LYS A 18 -9.22 -12.41 19.26
C LYS A 18 -7.83 -12.52 18.67
N THR A 19 -7.69 -13.43 17.71
CA THR A 19 -6.49 -13.54 16.90
C THR A 19 -6.43 -12.41 15.88
N ARG A 20 -5.22 -11.99 15.50
CA ARG A 20 -5.01 -11.13 14.33
C ARG A 20 -5.79 -11.70 13.13
N PRO A 21 -6.66 -10.88 12.49
CA PRO A 21 -7.39 -11.34 11.33
C PRO A 21 -6.43 -11.67 10.20
N ASN A 22 -6.81 -12.60 9.33
CA ASN A 22 -6.02 -12.92 8.14
C ASN A 22 -6.03 -11.71 7.20
N THR A 23 -4.87 -11.08 7.02
CA THR A 23 -4.68 -9.92 6.14
C THR A 23 -3.99 -10.33 4.83
N LYS A 24 -3.75 -9.37 3.94
CA LYS A 24 -3.03 -9.57 2.68
C LYS A 24 -1.97 -8.49 2.50
N SER A 25 -0.90 -8.83 1.79
CA SER A 25 0.15 -7.87 1.47
C SER A 25 -0.13 -7.13 0.16
N ILE A 26 0.65 -6.09 -0.12
CA ILE A 26 0.56 -5.37 -1.40
C ILE A 26 0.94 -6.30 -2.56
N GLU A 27 1.90 -7.21 -2.35
CA GLU A 27 2.33 -8.21 -3.34
C GLU A 27 1.21 -9.19 -3.68
N ASP A 28 0.40 -9.60 -2.68
CA ASP A 28 -0.80 -10.39 -2.92
C ASP A 28 -1.80 -9.67 -3.81
N LEU A 29 -2.04 -8.38 -3.56
CA LEU A 29 -2.93 -7.56 -4.38
C LEU A 29 -2.37 -7.40 -5.80
N GLN A 30 -1.08 -7.14 -5.96
CA GLN A 30 -0.40 -7.08 -7.27
C GLN A 30 -0.54 -8.39 -8.05
N ARG A 31 -0.42 -9.53 -7.37
CA ARG A 31 -0.65 -10.85 -7.97
C ARG A 31 -2.09 -11.03 -8.43
N VAL A 32 -3.07 -10.60 -7.63
CA VAL A 32 -4.48 -10.68 -8.03
C VAL A 32 -4.77 -9.80 -9.25
N LEU A 33 -4.14 -8.63 -9.33
CA LEU A 33 -4.22 -7.73 -10.50
C LEU A 33 -3.58 -8.37 -11.74
N SER A 34 -2.39 -8.99 -11.61
CA SER A 34 -1.71 -9.65 -12.74
C SER A 34 -2.45 -10.87 -13.28
N LEU A 35 -3.22 -11.54 -12.42
CA LEU A 35 -4.12 -12.64 -12.80
C LEU A 35 -5.45 -12.16 -13.42
N ASN A 36 -5.60 -10.87 -13.66
CA ASN A 36 -6.79 -10.24 -14.22
C ASN A 36 -8.10 -10.67 -13.52
N LYS A 37 -8.07 -10.77 -12.17
CA LYS A 37 -9.24 -11.21 -11.41
C LYS A 37 -10.38 -10.18 -11.49
N PRO A 38 -11.64 -10.61 -11.31
CA PRO A 38 -12.80 -9.72 -11.29
C PRO A 38 -12.71 -8.65 -10.20
N GLU A 39 -13.31 -7.49 -10.46
CA GLU A 39 -13.33 -6.34 -9.54
C GLU A 39 -13.74 -6.68 -8.09
N PRO A 40 -14.79 -7.49 -7.83
CA PRO A 40 -15.14 -7.83 -6.45
C PRO A 40 -14.03 -8.53 -5.67
N VAL A 41 -13.25 -9.38 -6.36
CA VAL A 41 -12.11 -10.08 -5.76
C VAL A 41 -10.97 -9.11 -5.48
N VAL A 42 -10.67 -8.21 -6.44
CA VAL A 42 -9.65 -7.17 -6.30
C VAL A 42 -9.97 -6.25 -5.11
N LYS A 43 -11.24 -5.79 -5.00
CA LYS A 43 -11.71 -4.96 -3.88
C LYS A 43 -11.63 -5.67 -2.54
N ALA A 44 -11.96 -6.96 -2.49
CA ALA A 44 -11.80 -7.76 -1.27
C ALA A 44 -10.33 -7.83 -0.82
N PHE A 45 -9.39 -8.04 -1.75
CA PHE A 45 -7.96 -8.01 -1.42
C PHE A 45 -7.49 -6.62 -0.98
N ALA A 46 -7.94 -5.55 -1.64
CA ALA A 46 -7.60 -4.19 -1.25
C ALA A 46 -8.06 -3.85 0.18
N ASN A 47 -9.24 -4.32 0.60
CA ASN A 47 -9.69 -4.21 2.00
C ASN A 47 -8.76 -4.94 2.98
N LEU A 48 -8.32 -6.15 2.64
CA LEU A 48 -7.40 -6.93 3.48
C LEU A 48 -6.01 -6.28 3.59
N VAL A 49 -5.57 -5.59 2.53
CA VAL A 49 -4.33 -4.78 2.54
C VAL A 49 -4.50 -3.51 3.38
N ALA A 50 -5.64 -2.82 3.28
CA ALA A 50 -5.92 -1.67 4.14
C ALA A 50 -5.87 -2.06 5.62
N LEU A 51 -6.46 -3.21 5.96
CA LEU A 51 -6.45 -3.76 7.31
C LEU A 51 -5.03 -4.08 7.78
N GLU A 52 -4.18 -4.65 6.92
CA GLU A 52 -2.78 -4.92 7.23
C GLU A 52 -2.00 -3.65 7.61
N GLN A 53 -2.26 -2.53 6.94
CA GLN A 53 -1.56 -1.27 7.24
C GLN A 53 -1.88 -0.74 8.63
N VAL A 54 -3.13 -0.89 9.09
CA VAL A 54 -3.54 -0.52 10.46
C VAL A 54 -2.88 -1.43 11.49
N TRP A 55 -2.81 -2.74 11.22
CA TRP A 55 -2.13 -3.68 12.12
C TRP A 55 -0.63 -3.44 12.22
N ARG A 56 0.03 -3.10 11.11
CA ARG A 56 1.45 -2.71 11.14
C ARG A 56 1.68 -1.46 11.97
N TRP A 57 0.83 -0.45 11.81
CA TRP A 57 0.91 0.73 12.67
C TRP A 57 0.73 0.38 14.15
N TRP A 58 -0.20 -0.52 14.47
CA TRP A 58 -0.40 -0.98 15.85
C TRP A 58 0.84 -1.66 16.42
N ASP A 59 1.46 -2.56 15.64
CA ASP A 59 2.71 -3.22 16.02
C ASP A 59 3.82 -2.17 16.31
N ASP A 60 3.99 -1.19 15.41
CA ASP A 60 4.96 -0.10 15.56
C ASP A 60 4.64 0.80 16.78
N TYR A 61 3.35 1.06 17.04
CA TYR A 61 2.88 1.83 18.18
C TYR A 61 3.26 1.15 19.50
N ILE A 62 3.01 -0.15 19.63
CA ILE A 62 3.35 -0.91 20.84
C ILE A 62 4.86 -0.92 21.09
N ILE A 63 5.66 -1.10 20.03
CA ILE A 63 7.12 -1.05 20.13
C ILE A 63 7.56 0.32 20.63
N ASN A 64 7.06 1.40 20.03
CA ASN A 64 7.38 2.77 20.47
C ASN A 64 6.98 3.04 21.93
N CYS A 65 5.80 2.59 22.35
CA CYS A 65 5.37 2.72 23.76
C CYS A 65 6.32 1.97 24.71
N HIS A 66 6.76 0.78 24.32
CA HIS A 66 7.70 0.00 25.12
C HIS A 66 9.06 0.70 25.22
N ASP A 67 9.58 1.22 24.12
CA ASP A 67 10.85 1.95 24.09
C ASP A 67 10.79 3.22 24.95
N ILE A 68 9.67 3.95 24.91
CA ILE A 68 9.41 5.10 25.80
C ILE A 68 9.45 4.67 27.26
N ALA A 69 8.77 3.57 27.61
CA ALA A 69 8.73 3.07 28.99
C ALA A 69 10.12 2.62 29.49
N LEU A 70 10.93 1.99 28.63
CA LEU A 70 12.32 1.64 28.95
C LEU A 70 13.15 2.88 29.25
N VAL A 71 13.05 3.93 28.41
CA VAL A 71 13.75 5.19 28.63
C VAL A 71 13.31 5.87 29.93
N GLN A 72 12.01 5.83 30.24
CA GLN A 72 11.49 6.37 31.49
C GLN A 72 12.03 5.60 32.70
N ASN A 73 12.03 4.27 32.67
CA ASN A 73 12.58 3.45 33.75
C ASN A 73 14.08 3.67 33.92
N ASP A 74 14.85 3.76 32.83
CA ASP A 74 16.28 4.08 32.87
C ASP A 74 16.52 5.45 33.54
N ASN A 75 15.69 6.45 33.20
CA ASN A 75 15.77 7.78 33.80
C ASN A 75 15.43 7.75 35.30
N ILE A 76 14.45 6.94 35.74
CA ILE A 76 14.08 6.75 37.15
C ILE A 76 15.19 6.02 37.91
N ASP A 77 15.74 4.94 37.36
CA ASP A 77 16.83 4.18 37.97
C ASP A 77 18.08 5.03 38.12
N ASN A 78 18.38 5.86 37.11
CA ASN A 78 19.48 6.81 37.17
C ASN A 78 19.25 7.88 38.25
N ALA A 79 18.04 8.44 38.35
CA ALA A 79 17.70 9.39 39.41
C ALA A 79 17.80 8.75 40.80
N THR A 80 17.36 7.50 40.96
CA THR A 80 17.44 6.74 42.21
C THR A 80 18.89 6.46 42.61
N LYS A 81 19.76 6.13 41.65
CA LYS A 81 21.21 5.97 41.90
C LYS A 81 21.86 7.27 42.37
N ILE A 82 21.49 8.42 41.79
CA ILE A 82 22.00 9.73 42.23
C ILE A 82 21.54 10.03 43.66
N ALA A 83 20.24 9.88 43.95
CA ALA A 83 19.69 10.13 45.28
C ALA A 83 20.32 9.23 46.37
N ASN A 84 20.58 7.96 46.06
CA ASN A 84 21.26 7.05 46.99
C ASN A 84 22.74 7.39 47.22
N ILE A 85 23.41 8.00 46.24
CA ILE A 85 24.78 8.50 46.42
C ILE A 85 24.75 9.74 47.33
N GLU A 86 23.84 10.68 47.09
CA GLU A 86 23.71 11.90 47.90
C GLU A 86 23.29 11.58 49.35
N GLY A 87 22.34 10.66 49.56
CA GLY A 87 21.94 10.22 50.90
C GLY A 87 23.02 9.48 51.68
N ASN A 88 23.94 8.78 51.01
CA ASN A 88 25.10 8.16 51.65
C ASN A 88 26.26 9.14 51.94
N VAL A 89 26.24 10.34 51.36
CA VAL A 89 27.26 11.37 51.63
C VAL A 89 26.98 12.07 52.97
N ASP A 90 25.71 12.19 53.38
CA ASP A 90 25.36 12.76 54.68
C ASP A 90 25.78 11.83 55.85
N ASP A 91 25.71 10.51 55.69
CA ASP A 91 26.15 9.53 56.71
C ASP A 91 27.68 9.33 56.78
N LEU A 92 28.46 9.85 55.82
CA LEU A 92 29.93 9.83 55.87
C LEU A 92 30.54 11.14 56.40
N SER A 93 29.71 12.12 56.76
CA SER A 93 30.19 13.43 57.23
C SER A 93 30.70 13.45 58.68
N GLU A 94 30.61 12.34 59.44
CA GLU A 94 31.15 12.23 60.81
C GLU A 94 32.37 11.29 60.99
N ALA A 95 33.01 10.81 59.92
CA ALA A 95 34.31 10.13 60.03
C ALA A 95 35.47 11.09 59.73
N LYS A 96 35.89 11.84 60.75
CA LYS A 96 37.07 12.72 60.73
C LYS A 96 38.36 11.87 60.61
N VAL A 97 38.77 11.51 59.40
CA VAL A 97 40.10 10.90 59.16
C VAL A 97 40.88 11.71 58.11
N LYS A 98 42.02 12.25 58.56
CA LYS A 98 43.07 12.85 57.73
C LYS A 98 43.49 11.87 56.62
N GLY A 99 43.16 12.20 55.38
CA GLY A 99 43.65 11.52 54.20
C GLY A 99 42.81 11.94 53.00
N GLU A 100 43.45 12.52 51.99
CA GLU A 100 42.81 13.07 50.79
C GLU A 100 41.96 12.02 50.05
N ILE A 101 40.66 11.97 50.31
CA ILE A 101 39.72 11.26 49.44
C ILE A 101 39.26 12.24 48.38
N LYS A 102 39.92 12.18 47.22
CA LYS A 102 39.48 12.86 46.00
C LYS A 102 38.27 12.10 45.44
N VAL A 103 37.07 12.40 45.94
CA VAL A 103 35.83 11.90 45.34
C VAL A 103 35.67 12.58 43.98
N LYS A 104 36.00 11.85 42.90
CA LYS A 104 35.67 12.26 41.54
C LYS A 104 34.17 12.05 41.32
N SER A 105 33.35 12.98 41.81
CA SER A 105 31.92 13.01 41.52
C SER A 105 31.67 13.77 40.21
N GLU A 106 31.93 13.12 39.08
CA GLU A 106 31.39 13.58 37.78
C GLU A 106 30.81 12.38 37.03
N LEU A 107 29.74 11.80 37.59
CA LEU A 107 28.80 11.00 36.81
C LEU A 107 27.78 11.96 36.18
N GLN A 108 28.12 12.51 35.02
CA GLN A 108 27.12 13.19 34.19
C GLN A 108 26.22 12.14 33.53
N VAL A 109 25.18 11.71 34.25
CA VAL A 109 24.14 10.87 33.67
C VAL A 109 23.18 11.78 32.90
N LYS A 110 23.37 11.87 31.58
CA LYS A 110 22.43 12.60 30.72
C LYS A 110 21.11 11.84 30.65
N SER A 111 20.04 12.45 31.16
CA SER A 111 18.67 12.00 30.95
C SER A 111 18.41 11.90 29.45
N LYS A 112 17.89 10.75 29.01
CA LYS A 112 17.63 10.49 27.60
C LYS A 112 16.27 11.11 27.25
N ALA A 113 16.23 11.89 26.16
CA ALA A 113 15.03 12.59 25.72
C ALA A 113 13.91 11.59 25.39
N ILE A 114 12.73 11.82 25.94
CA ILE A 114 11.52 11.07 25.63
C ILE A 114 10.86 11.76 24.42
N PRO A 115 10.46 11.03 23.36
CA PRO A 115 9.68 11.61 22.27
C PRO A 115 8.42 12.30 22.79
N ASP A 116 8.17 13.54 22.33
CA ASP A 116 7.08 14.39 22.84
C ASP A 116 5.68 13.90 22.41
N GLU A 117 5.56 13.11 21.34
CA GLU A 117 4.25 12.67 20.85
C GLU A 117 4.33 11.33 20.09
N ILE A 118 3.35 10.45 20.36
CA ILE A 118 3.21 9.17 19.64
C ILE A 118 2.30 9.41 18.43
N SER A 119 2.73 8.97 17.24
CA SER A 119 1.94 9.12 16.00
C SER A 119 0.52 8.54 16.15
N PRO A 120 -0.53 9.26 15.73
CA PRO A 120 -1.90 8.79 15.83
C PRO A 120 -2.18 7.60 14.89
N CYS A 121 -3.20 6.81 15.25
CA CYS A 121 -3.66 5.69 14.42
C CYS A 121 -4.12 6.19 13.04
N PRO A 122 -3.59 5.64 11.93
CA PRO A 122 -4.05 6.01 10.61
C PRO A 122 -5.48 5.50 10.41
N ALA A 123 -6.32 6.33 9.81
CA ALA A 123 -7.63 5.89 9.37
C ALA A 123 -7.51 4.74 8.36
N LEU A 124 -8.44 3.77 8.44
CA LEU A 124 -8.50 2.68 7.48
C LEU A 124 -8.72 3.25 6.07
N LYS A 125 -7.81 2.93 5.15
CA LYS A 125 -7.92 3.35 3.75
C LYS A 125 -9.06 2.62 3.07
N THR A 126 -9.75 3.28 2.15
CA THR A 126 -10.73 2.61 1.28
C THR A 126 -10.03 1.73 0.25
N PRO A 127 -10.71 0.71 -0.32
CA PRO A 127 -10.19 -0.08 -1.44
C PRO A 127 -9.63 0.78 -2.58
N GLU A 128 -10.32 1.85 -2.93
CA GLU A 128 -9.96 2.76 -4.01
C GLU A 128 -8.64 3.47 -3.72
N GLN A 129 -8.43 3.91 -2.48
CA GLN A 129 -7.19 4.55 -2.05
C GLN A 129 -6.00 3.59 -2.05
N VAL A 130 -6.23 2.33 -1.68
CA VAL A 130 -5.19 1.28 -1.75
C VAL A 130 -4.85 0.98 -3.21
N LEU A 131 -5.86 0.77 -4.06
CA LEU A 131 -5.70 0.45 -5.47
C LEU A 131 -5.01 1.56 -6.25
N ALA A 132 -5.35 2.82 -5.99
CA ALA A 132 -4.73 3.98 -6.65
C ALA A 132 -3.20 4.02 -6.48
N ASN A 133 -2.68 3.49 -5.36
CA ASN A 133 -1.25 3.42 -5.05
C ASN A 133 -0.61 2.07 -5.39
N THR A 134 -1.36 1.12 -5.96
CA THR A 134 -0.88 -0.23 -6.24
C THR A 134 -0.36 -0.35 -7.67
N LEU A 135 0.87 -0.83 -7.81
CA LEU A 135 1.46 -1.12 -9.12
C LEU A 135 0.60 -2.12 -9.90
N GLY A 136 0.40 -1.86 -11.19
CA GLY A 136 -0.40 -2.72 -12.07
C GLY A 136 -1.90 -2.41 -12.05
N TYR A 137 -2.41 -1.57 -11.14
CA TYR A 137 -3.85 -1.23 -11.11
C TYR A 137 -4.32 -0.52 -12.38
N LYS A 138 -3.54 0.46 -12.88
CA LYS A 138 -3.85 1.13 -14.15
C LYS A 138 -3.87 0.17 -15.34
N THR A 139 -2.97 -0.81 -15.36
CA THR A 139 -2.92 -1.85 -16.40
C THR A 139 -4.14 -2.76 -16.31
N TRP A 140 -4.50 -3.19 -15.10
CA TRP A 140 -5.70 -3.98 -14.83
C TRP A 140 -6.97 -3.25 -15.26
N LEU A 141 -7.09 -1.95 -14.95
CA LEU A 141 -8.22 -1.11 -15.37
C LEU A 141 -8.39 -1.09 -16.90
N LYS A 142 -7.28 -0.91 -17.64
CA LYS A 142 -7.30 -0.95 -19.10
C LYS A 142 -7.75 -2.32 -19.65
N ALA A 143 -7.41 -3.41 -18.95
CA ALA A 143 -7.81 -4.77 -19.29
C ALA A 143 -9.27 -5.11 -18.96
N GLN A 144 -9.90 -4.39 -18.00
CA GLN A 144 -11.35 -4.50 -17.74
C GLN A 144 -12.19 -3.88 -18.86
N GLY A 145 -11.56 -3.08 -19.72
CA GLY A 145 -12.13 -2.58 -20.94
C GLY A 145 -13.24 -1.56 -20.77
N VAL A 146 -13.68 -1.03 -21.91
CA VAL A 146 -14.71 0.01 -22.05
C VAL A 146 -15.70 -0.40 -23.13
N LYS A 147 -16.91 0.15 -23.10
CA LYS A 147 -17.90 -0.10 -24.15
C LYS A 147 -17.65 0.79 -25.36
N ILE A 148 -17.41 0.17 -26.51
CA ILE A 148 -17.28 0.84 -27.82
C ILE A 148 -18.20 0.08 -28.78
N ASN A 149 -19.22 0.75 -29.33
CA ASN A 149 -20.22 0.14 -30.21
C ASN A 149 -20.82 -1.17 -29.65
N ASP A 150 -21.27 -1.14 -28.39
CA ASP A 150 -21.80 -2.28 -27.62
C ASP A 150 -20.83 -3.44 -27.33
N LEU A 151 -19.58 -3.33 -27.79
CA LEU A 151 -18.51 -4.29 -27.51
C LEU A 151 -17.69 -3.84 -26.30
N SER A 152 -17.39 -4.77 -25.40
CA SER A 152 -16.52 -4.52 -24.25
C SER A 152 -15.07 -4.75 -24.68
N LEU A 153 -14.31 -3.68 -24.86
CA LEU A 153 -12.95 -3.74 -25.43
C LEU A 153 -11.90 -3.29 -24.45
N SER A 154 -10.84 -4.09 -24.32
CA SER A 154 -9.67 -3.73 -23.53
C SER A 154 -8.94 -2.56 -24.19
N VAL A 155 -8.63 -1.50 -23.44
CA VAL A 155 -7.88 -0.33 -23.96
C VAL A 155 -6.38 -0.49 -23.71
N ASP A 156 -5.88 -1.69 -24.01
CA ASP A 156 -4.50 -2.12 -23.81
C ASP A 156 -3.60 -1.81 -25.03
N GLU A 157 -2.31 -2.11 -24.87
CA GLU A 157 -1.30 -1.90 -25.92
C GLU A 157 -1.48 -2.88 -27.09
N THR A 158 -2.00 -4.09 -26.85
CA THR A 158 -2.28 -5.07 -27.90
C THR A 158 -3.27 -4.50 -28.92
N ASN A 159 -4.41 -3.98 -28.44
CA ASN A 159 -5.41 -3.37 -29.31
C ASN A 159 -4.90 -2.09 -29.97
N GLN A 160 -4.14 -1.25 -29.25
CA GLN A 160 -3.52 -0.07 -29.82
C GLN A 160 -2.59 -0.42 -30.99
N ASN A 161 -1.72 -1.42 -30.80
CA ASN A 161 -0.77 -1.87 -31.81
C ASN A 161 -1.49 -2.50 -33.01
N GLY A 162 -2.54 -3.29 -32.75
CA GLY A 162 -3.40 -3.83 -33.79
C GLY A 162 -4.06 -2.74 -34.62
N ILE A 163 -4.63 -1.71 -33.98
CA ILE A 163 -5.24 -0.57 -34.66
C ILE A 163 -4.21 0.16 -35.52
N ALA A 164 -3.03 0.45 -34.95
CA ALA A 164 -1.94 1.12 -35.67
C ALA A 164 -1.45 0.32 -36.89
N ALA A 165 -1.37 -1.02 -36.77
CA ALA A 165 -0.98 -1.90 -37.87
C ALA A 165 -1.99 -1.86 -39.02
N VAL A 166 -3.29 -1.87 -38.71
CA VAL A 166 -4.34 -1.75 -39.74
C VAL A 166 -4.31 -0.37 -40.40
N LEU A 167 -4.19 0.71 -39.62
CA LEU A 167 -4.04 2.07 -40.17
C LEU A 167 -2.85 2.15 -41.13
N LYS A 168 -1.72 1.54 -40.77
CA LYS A 168 -0.56 1.48 -41.66
C LYS A 168 -0.81 0.65 -42.92
N GLY A 169 -1.54 -0.46 -42.78
CA GLY A 169 -2.00 -1.27 -43.90
C GLY A 169 -2.86 -0.47 -44.89
N ILE A 170 -3.77 0.37 -44.40
CA ILE A 170 -4.61 1.26 -45.21
C ILE A 170 -3.74 2.24 -46.01
N GLU A 171 -2.75 2.87 -45.37
CA GLU A 171 -1.81 3.77 -46.06
C GLU A 171 -1.04 3.07 -47.19
N LEU A 172 -0.54 1.85 -46.93
CA LEU A 172 0.18 1.05 -47.92
C LEU A 172 -0.74 0.64 -49.07
N ALA A 173 -1.96 0.21 -48.78
CA ALA A 173 -2.95 -0.14 -49.78
C ALA A 173 -3.25 1.03 -50.72
N LYS A 174 -3.47 2.23 -50.16
CA LYS A 174 -3.66 3.48 -50.93
C LYS A 174 -2.47 3.77 -51.84
N LYS A 175 -1.24 3.66 -51.33
CA LYS A 175 -0.01 3.89 -52.11
C LYS A 175 0.09 2.97 -53.34
N HIS A 176 -0.43 1.75 -53.25
CA HIS A 176 -0.38 0.75 -54.32
C HIS A 176 -1.72 0.57 -55.06
N SER A 177 -2.68 1.49 -54.87
CA SER A 177 -4.03 1.42 -55.47
C SER A 177 -4.74 0.08 -55.23
N GLN A 178 -4.50 -0.52 -54.05
CA GLN A 178 -5.15 -1.74 -53.60
C GLN A 178 -6.30 -1.42 -52.65
N ASN A 179 -7.31 -2.29 -52.62
CA ASN A 179 -8.33 -2.29 -51.58
C ASN A 179 -8.09 -3.47 -50.63
N ILE A 180 -8.01 -3.19 -49.33
CA ILE A 180 -7.83 -4.22 -48.29
C ILE A 180 -9.12 -4.53 -47.53
N PHE A 181 -10.20 -3.76 -47.78
CA PHE A 181 -11.49 -4.01 -47.15
C PHE A 181 -12.33 -5.01 -47.96
N PRO A 182 -13.14 -5.85 -47.28
CA PRO A 182 -13.40 -5.86 -45.83
C PRO A 182 -12.26 -6.48 -45.01
N ILE A 183 -12.14 -6.08 -43.74
CA ILE A 183 -11.14 -6.62 -42.80
C ILE A 183 -11.80 -7.21 -41.54
N ASN A 184 -11.09 -8.14 -40.92
CA ASN A 184 -11.41 -8.69 -39.61
C ASN A 184 -10.34 -8.29 -38.61
N PHE A 185 -10.71 -7.50 -37.61
CA PHE A 185 -9.84 -7.08 -36.52
C PHE A 185 -10.02 -8.01 -35.33
N ASN A 186 -8.94 -8.67 -34.89
CA ASN A 186 -8.96 -9.49 -33.69
C ASN A 186 -8.71 -8.62 -32.47
N ALA A 187 -9.76 -8.30 -31.73
CA ALA A 187 -9.71 -7.37 -30.62
C ALA A 187 -9.66 -8.09 -29.27
N GLN A 188 -8.79 -7.63 -28.38
CA GLN A 188 -8.75 -8.11 -27.00
C GLN A 188 -9.90 -7.50 -26.19
N THR A 189 -10.64 -8.36 -25.50
CA THR A 189 -11.74 -8.01 -24.59
C THR A 189 -11.40 -8.51 -23.17
N PRO A 190 -12.13 -8.07 -22.14
CA PRO A 190 -11.96 -8.59 -20.79
C PRO A 190 -12.23 -10.10 -20.67
N LYS A 191 -12.97 -10.67 -21.63
CA LYS A 191 -13.36 -12.08 -21.66
C LYS A 191 -12.51 -12.92 -22.63
N GLY A 192 -11.49 -12.34 -23.24
CA GLY A 192 -10.67 -12.98 -24.27
C GLY A 192 -10.74 -12.25 -25.60
N ASN A 193 -10.42 -12.91 -26.71
CA ASN A 193 -10.39 -12.26 -28.02
C ASN A 193 -11.75 -12.31 -28.72
N GLN A 194 -12.10 -11.23 -29.42
CA GLN A 194 -13.29 -11.13 -30.24
C GLN A 194 -12.96 -10.53 -31.61
N THR A 195 -13.43 -11.17 -32.67
CA THR A 195 -13.29 -10.66 -34.03
C THR A 195 -14.36 -9.60 -34.33
N ILE A 196 -13.92 -8.46 -34.85
CA ILE A 196 -14.78 -7.35 -35.30
C ILE A 196 -14.55 -7.16 -36.80
N SER A 197 -15.62 -7.21 -37.59
CA SER A 197 -15.55 -7.05 -39.03
C SER A 197 -15.86 -5.61 -39.44
N PHE A 198 -15.05 -5.04 -40.33
CA PHE A 198 -15.23 -3.70 -40.88
C PHE A 198 -15.38 -3.77 -42.40
N LYS A 199 -16.46 -3.16 -42.93
CA LYS A 199 -16.79 -3.22 -44.36
C LYS A 199 -15.98 -2.22 -45.18
N ASN A 200 -15.61 -1.10 -44.56
CA ASN A 200 -14.94 0.01 -45.22
C ASN A 200 -14.01 0.74 -44.24
N GLN A 201 -13.22 1.65 -44.79
CA GLN A 201 -12.26 2.45 -44.05
C GLN A 201 -12.91 3.34 -42.99
N ASP A 202 -14.02 4.00 -43.32
CA ASP A 202 -14.66 4.98 -42.44
C ASP A 202 -15.16 4.32 -41.14
N GLU A 203 -15.77 3.12 -41.25
CA GLU A 203 -16.18 2.32 -40.09
C GLU A 203 -15.00 2.00 -39.16
N PHE A 204 -13.85 1.64 -39.74
CA PHE A 204 -12.65 1.32 -38.97
C PHE A 204 -12.01 2.56 -38.32
N GLU A 205 -11.94 3.68 -39.04
CA GLU A 205 -11.37 4.92 -38.52
C GLU A 205 -12.21 5.53 -37.39
N LEU A 206 -13.54 5.48 -37.50
CA LEU A 206 -14.44 5.88 -36.41
C LEU A 206 -14.25 5.00 -35.17
N PHE A 207 -14.13 3.69 -35.36
CA PHE A 207 -13.80 2.76 -34.29
C PHE A 207 -12.47 3.09 -33.60
N ALA A 208 -11.41 3.32 -34.39
CA ALA A 208 -10.09 3.68 -33.89
C ALA A 208 -10.12 5.00 -33.11
N LEU A 209 -10.87 6.00 -33.57
CA LEU A 209 -11.01 7.29 -32.88
C LEU A 209 -11.75 7.15 -31.54
N GLN A 210 -12.83 6.37 -31.49
CA GLN A 210 -13.52 6.06 -30.24
C GLN A 210 -12.60 5.34 -29.25
N PHE A 211 -11.84 4.34 -29.72
CA PHE A 211 -10.86 3.64 -28.91
C PHE A 211 -9.83 4.59 -28.29
N MET A 212 -9.26 5.50 -29.09
CA MET A 212 -8.27 6.46 -28.62
C MET A 212 -8.84 7.43 -27.59
N LYS A 213 -10.07 7.91 -27.80
CA LYS A 213 -10.78 8.77 -26.84
C LYS A 213 -10.97 8.08 -25.50
N GLU A 214 -11.47 6.84 -25.51
CA GLU A 214 -11.69 6.08 -24.28
C GLU A 214 -10.36 5.76 -23.58
N ARG A 215 -9.34 5.36 -24.34
CA ARG A 215 -8.00 5.09 -23.81
C ARG A 215 -7.39 6.31 -23.12
N GLN A 216 -7.62 7.52 -23.64
CA GLN A 216 -7.10 8.76 -23.06
C GLN A 216 -7.62 9.02 -21.64
N SER A 217 -8.82 8.54 -21.32
CA SER A 217 -9.41 8.70 -19.97
C SER A 217 -8.58 8.02 -18.86
N PHE A 218 -7.71 7.07 -19.21
CA PHE A 218 -6.82 6.37 -18.28
C PHE A 218 -5.45 7.04 -18.08
N PHE A 219 -5.17 8.16 -18.74
CA PHE A 219 -3.91 8.90 -18.64
C PHE A 219 -4.03 10.27 -17.98
N ASN A 220 -5.25 10.69 -17.65
CA ASN A 220 -5.51 11.91 -16.88
C ASN A 220 -5.32 11.69 -15.38
#